data_AF-A0A8J2TB11-F1
#
_entry.id   AF-A0A8J2TB11-F1
#
_cell.length_a   1.000
_cell.length_b   1.000
_cell.length_c   1.000
_cell.angle_alpha   90.00
_cell.angle_beta   90.00
_cell.angle_gamma   90.00
#
_symmetry.space_group_name_H-M   'P 1'
#
loop_
_entity.id
_entity.type
_entity.pdbx_description
1 polymer ?
#
loop_
_entity_poly.entity_id
_entity_poly.type
_entity_poly.pdbx_seq_one_letter_code
_entity_poly.pdbx_strand_id
1 'polypeptide(L)'
;MNAIKDELNKRIAALSPEKRAIFEQKLKEINLPQKKTTITKRADLNSCPLSFAQERLWFLHQLDPSNAAYHIPIAWHFTGKLDIQKLQDSLNTIIQRHESLRTRFPFIDGKPIKIF
;
A
#
# COMPACT_ATOMS: atom_id res chain seq x y z
N MET A 1 -8.78 -22.96 11.73
CA MET A 1 -7.87 -22.26 12.67
C MET A 1 -6.83 -23.19 13.34
N ASN A 2 -7.00 -24.53 13.34
CA ASN A 2 -6.08 -25.46 14.02
C ASN A 2 -4.87 -25.91 13.16
N ALA A 3 -5.03 -26.06 11.84
CA ALA A 3 -3.99 -26.60 10.97
C ALA A 3 -2.64 -25.83 10.98
N ILE A 4 -2.68 -24.50 11.10
CA ILE A 4 -1.47 -23.67 11.16
C ILE A 4 -0.72 -23.89 12.49
N LYS A 5 -1.46 -24.08 13.58
CA LYS A 5 -0.87 -24.29 14.91
C LYS A 5 -0.22 -25.66 15.02
N ASP A 6 -0.83 -26.67 14.39
CA ASP A 6 -0.33 -28.03 14.37
C ASP A 6 0.95 -28.15 13.51
N GLU A 7 0.99 -27.48 12.36
CA GLU A 7 2.17 -27.41 11.49
C GLU A 7 3.35 -26.68 12.17
N LEU A 8 3.07 -25.59 12.89
CA LEU A 8 4.07 -24.87 13.64
C LEU A 8 4.67 -25.73 14.77
N ASN A 9 3.81 -26.46 15.50
CA ASN A 9 4.25 -27.36 16.57
C ASN A 9 5.13 -28.50 16.04
N LYS A 10 4.81 -29.06 14.87
CA LYS A 10 5.66 -30.05 14.20
C LYS A 10 7.04 -29.49 13.84
N ARG A 11 7.10 -28.26 13.32
CA ARG A 11 8.37 -27.60 12.95
C ARG A 11 9.23 -27.28 14.17
N ILE A 12 8.62 -26.87 15.28
CA ILE A 12 9.33 -26.65 16.55
C ILE A 12 9.86 -27.99 17.11
N ALA A 13 9.08 -29.07 17.00
CA ALA A 13 9.50 -30.42 17.37
C ALA A 13 10.60 -31.02 16.46
N ALA A 14 10.79 -30.51 15.24
CA ALA A 14 11.87 -30.92 14.35
C ALA A 14 13.21 -30.21 14.63
N LEU A 15 13.24 -29.20 15.52
CA LEU A 15 14.47 -28.46 15.84
C LEU A 15 15.40 -29.27 16.75
N SER A 16 16.71 -29.15 16.52
CA SER A 16 17.75 -29.68 17.42
C SER A 16 17.71 -28.99 18.78
N PRO A 17 18.22 -29.63 19.86
CA PRO A 17 18.19 -29.06 21.22
C PRO A 17 18.79 -27.65 21.30
N GLU A 18 19.91 -27.41 20.64
CA GLU A 18 20.60 -26.11 20.58
C GLU A 18 19.72 -25.03 19.91
N LYS A 19 19.06 -25.37 18.79
CA LYS A 19 18.20 -24.43 18.06
C LYS A 19 16.92 -24.12 18.84
N ARG A 20 16.39 -25.09 19.60
CA ARG A 20 15.25 -24.88 20.49
C ARG A 20 15.61 -23.93 21.63
N ALA A 21 16.75 -24.12 22.28
CA ALA A 21 17.21 -23.24 23.36
C ALA A 21 17.41 -21.80 22.88
N ILE A 22 18.02 -21.60 21.70
CA ILE A 22 18.17 -20.27 21.09
C ILE A 22 16.81 -19.67 20.73
N PHE A 23 15.87 -20.47 20.19
CA PHE A 23 14.53 -19.99 19.87
C PHE A 23 13.75 -19.57 21.12
N GLU A 24 13.81 -20.36 22.19
CA GLU A 24 13.19 -20.04 23.48
C GLU A 24 13.82 -18.82 24.14
N GLN A 25 15.14 -18.68 24.07
CA GLN A 25 15.84 -17.48 24.52
C GLN A 25 15.38 -16.25 23.72
N LYS A 26 15.32 -16.36 22.39
CA LYS A 26 14.82 -15.29 21.52
C LYS A 26 13.36 -14.97 21.78
N LEU A 27 12.50 -15.94 22.09
CA LEU A 27 11.11 -15.69 22.48
C LEU A 27 10.99 -14.93 23.81
N LYS A 28 11.90 -15.18 24.77
CA LYS A 28 11.94 -14.45 26.04
C LYS A 28 12.48 -13.03 25.86
N GLU A 29 13.48 -12.84 24.98
CA GLU A 29 13.99 -11.52 24.58
C GLU A 29 12.97 -10.74 23.76
N ILE A 30 12.22 -11.44 22.92
CA ILE A 30 11.04 -10.98 22.20
C ILE A 30 9.86 -10.94 23.18
N ASN A 31 9.97 -10.06 24.18
CA ASN A 31 8.82 -9.52 24.88
C ASN A 31 8.10 -8.53 23.93
N LEU A 32 7.83 -8.94 22.69
CA LEU A 32 6.94 -8.19 21.82
C LEU A 32 5.60 -8.25 22.52
N PRO A 33 4.98 -7.11 22.87
CA PRO A 33 3.57 -7.15 23.19
C PRO A 33 2.91 -7.89 22.02
N GLN A 34 2.20 -8.99 22.30
CA GLN A 34 1.23 -9.55 21.36
C GLN A 34 0.08 -8.53 21.24
N LYS A 35 0.42 -7.31 20.81
CA LYS A 35 -0.53 -6.33 20.39
C LYS A 35 -1.06 -6.95 19.11
N LYS A 36 -2.24 -7.55 19.18
CA LYS A 36 -3.10 -7.61 18.00
C LYS A 36 -3.18 -6.18 17.51
N THR A 37 -2.31 -5.80 16.59
CA THR A 37 -2.37 -4.54 15.89
C THR A 37 -3.55 -4.71 14.97
N THR A 38 -4.75 -4.48 15.50
CA THR A 38 -5.92 -4.20 14.69
C THR A 38 -5.49 -3.07 13.76
N ILE A 39 -5.59 -3.30 12.45
CA ILE A 39 -5.40 -2.23 11.47
C ILE A 39 -6.53 -1.24 11.73
N THR A 40 -6.22 -0.20 12.48
CA THR A 40 -7.20 0.83 12.84
C THR A 40 -7.46 1.65 11.59
N LYS A 41 -8.72 2.02 11.40
CA LYS A 41 -9.06 2.99 10.37
C LYS A 41 -8.24 4.26 10.61
N ARG A 42 -7.71 4.86 9.55
CA ARG A 42 -6.99 6.12 9.64
C ARG A 42 -7.93 7.20 10.19
N ALA A 43 -7.43 7.99 11.14
CA ALA A 43 -8.19 9.07 11.78
C ALA A 43 -8.41 10.26 10.82
N ASP A 44 -7.36 10.68 10.12
CA ASP A 44 -7.45 11.72 9.08
C ASP A 44 -7.68 11.10 7.70
N LEU A 45 -8.82 11.39 7.10
CA LEU A 45 -9.17 10.93 5.75
C LEU A 45 -8.74 11.94 4.66
N ASN A 46 -8.27 13.12 5.04
CA ASN A 46 -7.95 14.20 4.12
C ASN A 46 -6.46 14.25 3.79
N SER A 47 -5.58 13.80 4.70
CA SER A 47 -4.14 13.79 4.46
C SER A 47 -3.42 12.58 5.07
N CYS A 48 -2.27 12.21 4.48
CA CYS A 48 -1.36 11.25 5.08
C CYS A 48 0.07 11.33 4.52
N PRO A 49 1.04 10.72 5.22
CA PRO A 49 2.35 10.47 4.63
C PRO A 49 2.25 9.61 3.36
N LEU A 50 3.16 9.84 2.41
CA LEU A 50 3.33 8.98 1.24
C LEU A 50 3.84 7.60 1.69
N SER A 51 3.51 6.56 0.92
CA SER A 51 4.27 5.32 1.02
C SER A 51 5.68 5.51 0.46
N PHE A 52 6.62 4.65 0.85
CA PHE A 52 8.00 4.68 0.30
C PHE A 52 8.03 4.68 -1.23
N ALA A 53 7.16 3.90 -1.88
CA ALA A 53 7.07 3.85 -3.33
C ALA A 53 6.55 5.17 -3.92
N GLN A 54 5.56 5.80 -3.28
CA GLN A 54 5.04 7.10 -3.70
C GLN A 54 6.08 8.20 -3.54
N GLU A 55 6.78 8.25 -2.40
CA GLU A 55 7.82 9.25 -2.15
C GLU A 55 8.98 9.13 -3.15
N ARG A 56 9.39 7.91 -3.50
CA ARG A 56 10.39 7.67 -4.54
C ARG A 56 9.96 8.24 -5.90
N LEU A 57 8.72 7.97 -6.31
CA LEU A 57 8.19 8.48 -7.59
C LEU A 57 8.04 10.01 -7.57
N TRP A 58 7.58 10.56 -6.44
CA TRP A 58 7.52 12.01 -6.24
C TRP A 58 8.90 12.66 -6.40
N PHE A 59 9.93 12.10 -5.75
CA PHE A 59 11.30 12.59 -5.85
C PHE A 59 11.85 12.51 -7.28
N LEU A 60 11.64 11.39 -7.98
CA LEU A 60 12.04 11.24 -9.39
C LEU A 60 11.38 12.28 -10.30
N HIS A 61 10.10 12.58 -10.06
CA HIS A 61 9.40 13.64 -10.79
C HIS A 61 9.94 15.04 -10.46
N GLN A 62 10.37 15.31 -9.23
CA GLN A 62 11.01 16.60 -8.89
C GLN A 62 12.38 16.78 -9.57
N LEU A 63 13.13 15.69 -9.76
CA LEU A 63 14.44 15.73 -10.43
C LEU A 63 14.32 16.02 -11.93
N ASP A 64 13.34 15.44 -12.60
CA ASP A 64 13.06 15.67 -14.01
C ASP A 64 11.53 15.65 -14.27
N PRO A 65 10.86 16.81 -14.23
CA PRO A 65 9.42 16.90 -14.44
C PRO A 65 8.98 16.53 -15.86
N SER A 66 9.90 16.55 -16.83
CA SER A 66 9.62 16.23 -18.23
C SER A 66 9.66 14.72 -18.52
N ASN A 67 10.20 13.93 -17.58
CA ASN A 67 10.37 12.50 -17.76
C ASN A 67 9.04 11.73 -17.73
N ALA A 68 8.72 11.08 -18.85
CA ALA A 68 7.51 10.28 -19.03
C ALA A 68 7.67 8.79 -18.65
N ALA A 69 8.82 8.36 -18.09
CA ALA A 69 9.11 6.94 -17.83
C ALA A 69 8.10 6.23 -16.92
N TYR A 70 7.32 6.98 -16.12
CA TYR A 70 6.29 6.45 -15.23
C TYR A 70 4.86 6.73 -15.72
N HIS A 71 4.69 7.22 -16.95
CA HIS A 71 3.38 7.29 -17.59
C HIS A 71 2.98 5.89 -18.09
N ILE A 72 1.74 5.49 -17.84
CA ILE A 72 1.17 4.21 -18.30
C ILE A 72 0.00 4.54 -19.23
N PRO A 73 0.27 4.94 -20.49
CA PRO A 73 -0.79 5.26 -21.45
C PRO A 73 -1.54 3.99 -21.87
N ILE A 74 -2.86 4.10 -21.99
CA ILE A 74 -3.73 3.04 -22.51
C ILE A 74 -4.66 3.68 -23.55
N ALA A 75 -4.80 3.04 -24.71
CA ALA A 75 -5.71 3.47 -25.77
C ALA A 75 -6.73 2.37 -26.07
N TRP A 76 -7.97 2.77 -26.32
CA TRP A 76 -9.09 1.87 -26.61
C TRP A 76 -9.71 2.24 -27.95
N HIS A 77 -9.97 1.25 -28.79
CA HIS A 77 -10.71 1.43 -30.03
C HIS A 77 -12.14 0.93 -29.85
N PHE A 78 -13.10 1.85 -29.95
CA PHE A 78 -14.52 1.54 -29.88
C PHE A 78 -15.09 1.39 -31.28
N THR A 79 -15.88 0.35 -31.52
CA THR A 79 -16.61 0.15 -32.77
C THR A 79 -18.10 0.47 -32.59
N GLY A 80 -18.70 1.11 -33.58
CA GLY A 80 -20.11 1.52 -33.55
C GLY A 80 -20.36 2.93 -33.03
N LYS A 81 -21.61 3.22 -32.63
CA LYS A 81 -22.00 4.55 -32.13
C LYS A 81 -21.57 4.70 -30.67
N LEU A 82 -20.66 5.62 -30.41
CA LEU A 82 -20.23 6.01 -29.08
C LEU A 82 -20.99 7.25 -28.62
N ASP A 83 -21.65 7.16 -27.47
CA ASP A 83 -22.22 8.31 -26.77
C ASP A 83 -21.15 8.93 -25.87
N ILE A 84 -20.58 10.05 -26.32
CA ILE A 84 -19.48 10.74 -25.65
C ILE A 84 -19.90 11.25 -24.26
N GLN A 85 -21.13 11.73 -24.12
CA GLN A 85 -21.62 12.26 -22.86
C GLN A 85 -21.70 11.14 -21.82
N LYS A 86 -22.27 9.99 -22.19
CA LYS A 86 -22.33 8.83 -21.28
C LYS A 86 -20.96 8.29 -20.93
N LEU A 87 -20.00 8.29 -21.87
CA LEU A 87 -18.63 7.88 -21.57
C LEU A 87 -18.01 8.83 -20.53
N GLN A 88 -18.16 10.15 -20.72
CA GLN A 88 -17.64 11.13 -19.78
C GLN A 88 -18.28 11.00 -18.39
N ASP A 89 -19.60 10.83 -18.30
CA ASP A 89 -20.31 10.63 -17.04
C ASP A 89 -19.85 9.35 -16.32
N SER A 90 -19.60 8.28 -17.08
CA SER A 90 -19.07 7.02 -16.55
C SER A 90 -17.66 7.21 -15.98
N LEU A 91 -16.77 7.90 -16.70
CA LEU A 91 -15.42 8.20 -16.23
C LEU A 91 -15.44 9.09 -14.98
N ASN A 92 -16.29 10.11 -14.96
CA ASN A 92 -16.48 10.98 -13.79
C ASN A 92 -16.94 10.19 -12.56
N THR A 93 -17.84 9.22 -12.75
CA THR A 93 -18.30 8.33 -11.67
C THR A 93 -17.15 7.49 -11.11
N ILE A 94 -16.27 6.97 -11.97
CA ILE A 94 -15.07 6.24 -11.57
C ILE A 94 -14.12 7.16 -10.79
N ILE A 95 -13.86 8.38 -11.27
CA ILE A 95 -12.99 9.36 -10.59
C ILE A 95 -13.54 9.70 -9.20
N GLN A 96 -14.84 9.93 -9.07
CA GLN A 96 -15.48 10.22 -7.78
C GLN A 96 -15.33 9.05 -6.80
N ARG A 97 -15.57 7.82 -7.26
CA ARG A 97 -15.47 6.59 -6.46
C ARG A 97 -14.05 6.30 -5.98
N HIS A 98 -13.04 6.55 -6.80
CA HIS A 98 -11.66 6.13 -6.53
C HIS A 98 -10.78 7.27 -6.02
N GLU A 99 -10.49 7.26 -4.72
CA GLU A 99 -9.57 8.20 -4.06
C GLU A 99 -8.21 8.34 -4.75
N SER A 100 -7.67 7.26 -5.30
CA SER A 100 -6.39 7.27 -6.02
C SER A 100 -6.38 8.18 -7.24
N LEU A 101 -7.54 8.37 -7.90
CA LEU A 101 -7.67 9.23 -9.09
C LEU A 101 -7.86 10.72 -8.75
N ARG A 102 -8.12 11.03 -7.47
CA ARG A 102 -8.26 12.41 -6.96
C ARG A 102 -7.09 12.85 -6.09
N THR A 103 -6.15 11.93 -5.85
CA THR A 103 -5.02 12.15 -4.97
C THR A 103 -4.06 13.21 -5.53
N ARG A 104 -3.61 14.14 -4.67
CA ARG A 104 -2.55 15.11 -4.98
C ARG A 104 -1.37 14.95 -4.02
N PHE A 105 -0.19 15.40 -4.45
CA PHE A 105 1.07 15.27 -3.70
C PHE A 105 1.76 16.62 -3.46
N PRO A 106 1.19 17.53 -2.64
CA PRO A 106 1.83 18.80 -2.32
C PRO A 106 3.05 18.62 -1.40
N PHE A 107 3.93 19.62 -1.41
CA PHE A 107 5.05 19.73 -0.47
C PHE A 107 4.70 20.79 0.58
N ILE A 108 4.45 20.36 1.82
CA ILE A 108 4.00 21.21 2.94
C ILE A 108 4.90 20.95 4.14
N ASP A 109 5.34 22.01 4.83
CA ASP A 109 6.20 21.94 6.02
C ASP A 109 7.46 21.06 5.84
N GLY A 110 8.07 21.17 4.65
CA GLY A 110 9.30 20.45 4.31
C GLY A 110 9.13 18.97 4.00
N LYS A 111 7.88 18.47 3.83
CA LYS A 111 7.60 17.07 3.55
C LYS A 111 6.58 16.90 2.42
N PRO A 112 6.74 15.91 1.54
CA PRO A 112 5.66 15.54 0.63
C PRO A 112 4.53 14.89 1.44
N ILE A 113 3.30 15.32 1.21
CA ILE A 113 2.11 14.71 1.79
C ILE A 113 1.15 14.28 0.69
N LYS A 114 0.29 13.31 1.00
CA LYS A 114 -0.76 12.83 0.11
C LYS A 114 -2.09 13.39 0.61
N ILE A 115 -2.82 14.07 -0.27
CA ILE A 115 -4.19 14.58 -0.02
C ILE A 115 -5.18 14.03 -1.05
N PHE A 116 -6.49 14.03 -0.75
CA PHE A 116 -7.53 13.32 -1.52
C PHE A 116 -8.61 14.22 -2.13
#